data_AF-A0A7W1GM63-F1
#
_entry.id   AF-A0A7W1GM63-F1
#
_cell.length_a   1.000
_cell.length_b   1.000
_cell.length_c   1.000
_cell.angle_alpha   90.00
_cell.angle_beta   90.00
_cell.angle_gamma   90.00
#
_symmetry.space_group_name_H-M   'P 1'
#
loop_
_entity.id
_entity.type
_entity.pdbx_description
1 polymer ?
#
loop_
_entity_poly.entity_id
_entity_poly.type
_entity_poly.pdbx_seq_one_letter_code
_entity_poly.pdbx_strand_id
1 'polypeptide(L)'
;MAVAALALAGSAAAWNGERTAFAVGDAPGPATYNKIWLRKYGPTSARTILVLVPGSPSGQATFSSLATELVQLVPGLAVWTIDRRGNAFEDVSAFELNDPAKALGYYSGLLAIDGHSFA
;
A
#
# COMPACT_ATOMS: atom_id res chain seq x y z
N MET A 1 20.09 -0.43 -41.44
CA MET A 1 19.54 -1.30 -40.38
C MET A 1 18.88 -0.42 -39.34
N ALA A 2 17.56 -0.43 -39.25
CA ALA A 2 16.81 0.31 -38.22
C ALA A 2 16.54 -0.66 -37.06
N VAL A 3 17.01 -0.32 -35.86
CA VAL A 3 16.71 -1.08 -34.64
C VAL A 3 15.38 -0.55 -34.12
N ALA A 4 14.32 -1.35 -34.28
CA ALA A 4 13.05 -1.07 -33.63
C ALA A 4 13.17 -1.40 -32.14
N ALA A 5 13.19 -0.36 -31.29
CA ALA A 5 13.09 -0.54 -29.84
C ALA A 5 11.65 -0.96 -29.53
N LEU A 6 11.46 -2.24 -29.21
CA LEU A 6 10.18 -2.74 -28.73
C LEU A 6 10.00 -2.24 -27.29
N ALA A 7 9.21 -1.18 -27.11
CA ALA A 7 8.79 -0.76 -25.79
C ALA A 7 7.92 -1.87 -25.18
N LEU A 8 8.50 -2.66 -24.26
CA LEU A 8 7.73 -3.49 -23.35
C LEU A 8 6.92 -2.53 -22.48
N ALA A 9 5.67 -2.29 -22.85
CA ALA A 9 4.66 -1.83 -21.92
C ALA A 9 4.46 -2.97 -20.91
N GLY A 10 5.38 -3.10 -19.95
CA GLY A 10 5.12 -3.88 -18.77
C GLY A 10 3.86 -3.28 -18.17
N SER A 11 2.75 -4.01 -18.20
CA SER A 11 1.65 -3.67 -17.31
C SER A 11 2.28 -3.65 -15.93
N ALA A 12 2.38 -2.49 -15.30
CA ALA A 12 2.51 -2.41 -13.86
C ALA A 12 1.22 -3.01 -13.29
N ALA A 13 1.05 -4.34 -13.43
CA ALA A 13 0.10 -5.12 -12.68
C ALA A 13 0.33 -4.68 -11.25
N ALA A 14 -0.69 -4.05 -10.66
CA ALA A 14 -0.54 -3.18 -9.52
C ALA A 14 0.39 -3.84 -8.50
N TRP A 15 1.67 -3.42 -8.48
CA TRP A 15 2.64 -3.75 -7.43
C TRP A 15 2.03 -3.55 -6.04
N ASN A 16 1.06 -2.65 -6.08
CA ASN A 16 0.27 -2.16 -5.03
C ASN A 16 -0.98 -2.98 -4.66
N GLY A 17 -1.17 -4.20 -5.18
CA GLY A 17 -2.32 -5.05 -4.86
C GLY A 17 -3.67 -4.31 -4.94
N GLU A 18 -4.72 -4.88 -4.38
CA GLU A 18 -6.00 -4.18 -4.19
C GLU A 18 -6.07 -3.62 -2.77
N ARG A 19 -6.24 -2.29 -2.61
CA ARG A 19 -6.47 -1.66 -1.30
C ARG A 19 -7.97 -1.67 -1.00
N THR A 20 -8.36 -2.40 0.04
CA THR A 20 -9.77 -2.58 0.45
C THR A 20 -9.96 -2.17 1.91
N ALA A 21 -11.01 -1.41 2.18
CA ALA A 21 -11.38 -1.13 3.56
C ALA A 21 -12.01 -2.37 4.23
N PHE A 22 -11.66 -2.61 5.48
CA PHE A 22 -12.21 -3.70 6.28
C PHE A 22 -12.73 -3.13 7.60
N ALA A 23 -14.03 -3.27 7.85
CA ALA A 23 -14.66 -2.77 9.06
C ALA A 23 -14.12 -3.50 10.29
N VAL A 24 -13.86 -2.76 11.36
CA VAL A 24 -13.48 -3.30 12.67
C VAL A 24 -14.44 -2.79 13.73
N GLY A 25 -14.41 -3.40 14.91
CA GLY A 25 -15.23 -2.97 16.04
C GLY A 25 -14.92 -1.55 16.50
N ASP A 26 -15.80 -1.01 17.35
CA ASP A 26 -15.65 0.33 17.89
C ASP A 26 -14.38 0.48 18.73
N ALA A 27 -13.74 1.65 18.61
CA ALA A 27 -12.54 2.01 19.36
C ALA A 27 -12.50 3.52 19.65
N PRO A 28 -11.74 3.99 20.65
CA PRO A 28 -11.66 5.42 20.97
C PRO A 28 -11.20 6.28 19.77
N GLY A 29 -11.92 7.36 19.46
CA GLY A 29 -11.67 8.26 18.33
C GLY A 29 -12.87 8.38 17.38
N PRO A 30 -12.72 9.07 16.23
CA PRO A 30 -13.82 9.24 15.28
C PRO A 30 -14.27 7.93 14.65
N ALA A 31 -15.59 7.66 14.66
CA ALA A 31 -16.17 6.43 14.13
C ALA A 31 -15.91 6.21 12.63
N THR A 32 -15.65 7.28 11.88
CA THR A 32 -15.24 7.18 10.46
C THR A 32 -13.97 6.35 10.26
N TYR A 33 -13.15 6.20 11.31
CA TYR A 33 -11.93 5.40 11.30
C TYR A 33 -12.09 4.01 11.96
N ASN A 34 -13.32 3.52 12.20
CA ASN A 34 -13.55 2.14 12.65
C ASN A 34 -13.37 1.13 11.49
N LYS A 35 -12.21 1.22 10.83
CA LYS A 35 -11.77 0.35 9.76
C LYS A 35 -10.25 0.26 9.74
N ILE A 36 -9.76 -0.80 9.12
CA ILE A 36 -8.38 -0.94 8.66
C ILE A 36 -8.38 -1.00 7.13
N TRP A 37 -7.22 -0.84 6.50
CA TRP A 37 -7.09 -1.07 5.07
C TRP A 37 -6.22 -2.29 4.84
N LEU A 38 -6.70 -3.18 3.99
CA LEU A 38 -6.00 -4.38 3.58
C LEU A 38 -5.50 -4.16 2.17
N ARG A 39 -4.26 -4.56 1.92
CA ARG A 39 -3.77 -4.81 0.59
C ARG A 39 -3.61 -6.30 0.36
N LYS A 40 -4.31 -6.82 -0.64
CA LYS A 40 -4.43 -8.27 -0.88
C LYS A 40 -3.54 -8.69 -2.06
N TYR A 41 -2.82 -9.79 -1.85
CA TYR A 41 -1.93 -10.43 -2.82
C TYR A 41 -2.25 -11.92 -2.94
N GLY A 42 -2.06 -12.49 -4.12
CA GLY A 42 -2.33 -13.90 -4.41
C GLY A 42 -3.78 -14.19 -4.79
N PRO A 43 -4.14 -15.47 -4.98
CA PRO A 43 -5.46 -15.87 -5.47
C PRO A 43 -6.54 -15.65 -4.42
N THR A 44 -7.72 -15.20 -4.84
CA THR A 44 -8.90 -15.06 -3.98
C THR A 44 -9.43 -16.39 -3.45
N SER A 45 -9.03 -17.51 -4.06
CA SER A 45 -9.36 -18.87 -3.66
C SER A 45 -8.35 -19.52 -2.69
N ALA A 46 -7.32 -18.78 -2.26
CA ALA A 46 -6.35 -19.27 -1.29
C ALA A 46 -7.03 -19.76 0.00
N ARG A 47 -6.60 -20.93 0.51
CA ARG A 47 -7.10 -21.48 1.79
C ARG A 47 -6.28 -21.02 2.99
N THR A 48 -5.07 -20.51 2.75
CA THR A 48 -4.16 -20.01 3.77
C THR A 48 -3.86 -18.54 3.46
N ILE A 49 -4.00 -17.70 4.48
CA ILE A 49 -3.76 -16.27 4.39
C ILE A 49 -2.73 -15.88 5.43
N LEU A 50 -1.59 -15.35 4.99
CA LEU A 50 -0.61 -14.73 5.87
C LEU A 50 -0.92 -13.24 6.01
N VAL A 51 -1.08 -12.77 7.24
CA VAL A 51 -1.39 -11.38 7.55
C VAL A 51 -0.13 -10.67 8.08
N LEU A 52 0.29 -9.60 7.39
CA LEU A 52 1.47 -8.80 7.74
C LEU A 52 1.05 -7.45 8.31
N VAL A 53 1.39 -7.22 9.59
CA VAL A 53 1.06 -6.00 10.33
C VAL A 53 2.34 -5.17 10.52
N PRO A 54 2.41 -3.93 10.02
CA PRO A 54 3.60 -3.10 10.16
C PRO A 54 3.72 -2.52 11.57
N GLY A 55 4.96 -2.28 12.01
CA GLY A 55 5.27 -1.45 13.17
C GLY A 55 5.02 0.04 12.93
N SER A 56 5.43 0.89 13.87
CA SER A 56 5.35 2.35 13.74
C SER A 56 6.76 2.96 13.69
N PRO A 57 7.03 3.97 12.84
CA PRO A 57 6.17 4.55 11.80
C PRO A 57 6.27 3.77 10.48
N SER A 58 5.18 3.11 10.04
CA SER A 58 5.13 2.32 8.80
C SER A 58 3.67 1.96 8.45
N GLY A 59 3.45 1.55 7.19
CA GLY A 59 2.15 1.15 6.63
C GLY A 59 2.26 -0.07 5.73
N GLN A 60 1.12 -0.48 5.16
CA GLN A 60 0.96 -1.73 4.40
C GLN A 60 1.92 -1.87 3.21
N ALA A 61 2.37 -0.75 2.64
CA ALA A 61 3.21 -0.70 1.46
C ALA A 61 4.64 -1.22 1.72
N THR A 62 5.12 -1.18 2.98
CA THR A 62 6.44 -1.68 3.37
C THR A 62 6.65 -3.15 3.01
N PHE A 63 5.57 -3.95 2.95
CA PHE A 63 5.64 -5.36 2.62
C PHE A 63 5.37 -5.68 1.14
N SER A 64 5.25 -4.70 0.25
CA SER A 64 4.76 -4.96 -1.12
C SER A 64 5.61 -5.96 -1.90
N SER A 65 6.95 -5.82 -1.82
CA SER A 65 7.89 -6.75 -2.44
C SER A 65 7.82 -8.13 -1.81
N LEU A 66 7.89 -8.20 -0.46
CA LEU A 66 7.86 -9.44 0.29
C LEU A 66 6.57 -10.22 0.04
N ALA A 67 5.41 -9.55 0.05
CA ALA A 67 4.12 -10.18 -0.20
C ALA A 67 4.06 -10.77 -1.61
N THR A 68 4.57 -10.04 -2.61
CA THR A 68 4.62 -10.51 -4.01
C THR A 68 5.53 -11.73 -4.17
N GLU A 69 6.70 -11.72 -3.51
CA GLU A 69 7.64 -12.84 -3.55
C GLU A 69 7.07 -14.08 -2.84
N LEU A 70 6.44 -13.90 -1.67
CA LEU A 70 5.84 -15.01 -0.92
C LEU A 70 4.72 -15.72 -1.70
N VAL A 71 3.85 -14.98 -2.40
CA VAL A 71 2.79 -15.60 -3.21
C VAL A 71 3.35 -16.32 -4.45
N GLN A 72 4.52 -15.92 -4.95
CA GLN A 72 5.21 -16.61 -6.05
C GLN A 72 5.90 -17.89 -5.57
N LEU A 73 6.49 -17.86 -4.38
CA LEU A 73 7.25 -18.99 -3.82
C LEU A 73 6.37 -20.07 -3.17
N VAL A 74 5.17 -19.71 -2.70
CA VAL A 74 4.29 -20.63 -1.95
C VAL A 74 2.95 -20.79 -2.67
N PRO A 75 2.77 -21.84 -3.50
CA PRO A 75 1.51 -22.07 -4.20
C PRO A 75 0.31 -22.19 -3.26
N GLY A 76 -0.75 -21.44 -3.56
CA GLY A 76 -1.99 -21.43 -2.78
C GLY A 76 -1.98 -20.52 -1.55
N LEU A 77 -0.91 -19.76 -1.31
CA LEU A 77 -0.85 -18.72 -0.29
C LEU A 77 -1.46 -17.41 -0.82
N ALA A 78 -2.28 -16.75 0.01
CA ALA A 78 -2.55 -15.32 -0.12
C ALA A 78 -1.83 -14.56 0.99
N VAL A 79 -1.47 -13.30 0.71
CA VAL A 79 -0.84 -12.41 1.69
C VAL A 79 -1.67 -11.14 1.79
N TRP A 80 -2.04 -10.74 3.00
CA TRP A 80 -2.72 -9.48 3.29
C TRP A 80 -1.79 -8.58 4.10
N THR A 81 -1.52 -7.37 3.61
CA THR A 81 -0.75 -6.36 4.34
C THR A 81 -1.70 -5.26 4.84
N ILE A 82 -1.42 -4.68 6.01
CA ILE A 82 -2.41 -3.86 6.74
C ILE A 82 -1.94 -2.43 6.96
N ASP A 83 -2.78 -1.44 6.64
CA ASP A 83 -2.74 -0.13 7.30
C ASP A 83 -3.61 -0.22 8.55
N ARG A 84 -2.99 0.00 9.70
CA ARG A 84 -3.68 0.01 10.99
C ARG A 84 -4.58 1.24 11.04
N ARG A 85 -5.54 1.23 11.98
CA ARG A 85 -6.37 2.41 12.25
C ARG A 85 -5.54 3.68 12.49
N GLY A 86 -4.39 3.53 13.15
CA GLY A 86 -3.44 4.62 13.41
C GLY A 86 -2.95 5.33 12.15
N ASN A 87 -2.74 4.60 11.05
CA ASN A 87 -2.30 5.18 9.78
C ASN A 87 -3.32 6.15 9.17
N ALA A 88 -4.60 6.06 9.57
CA ALA A 88 -5.63 7.00 9.11
C ALA A 88 -5.49 8.41 9.71
N PHE A 89 -4.68 8.54 10.76
CA PHE A 89 -4.35 9.82 11.40
C PHE A 89 -3.04 10.41 10.89
N GLU A 90 -2.32 9.69 10.02
CA GLU A 90 -1.11 10.18 9.38
C GLU A 90 -1.49 11.06 8.19
N ASP A 91 -0.66 12.06 7.91
CA ASP A 91 -0.79 12.84 6.68
C ASP A 91 -0.37 11.99 5.48
N VAL A 92 -1.36 11.52 4.73
CA VAL A 92 -1.19 10.72 3.51
C VAL A 92 -1.42 11.52 2.23
N SER A 93 -1.55 12.85 2.30
CA SER A 93 -1.93 13.69 1.16
C SER A 93 -1.01 13.49 -0.06
N ALA A 94 0.30 13.35 0.14
CA ALA A 94 1.22 13.14 -0.96
C ALA A 94 1.11 11.73 -1.58
N PHE A 95 0.68 10.72 -0.81
CA PHE A 95 0.44 9.37 -1.34
C PHE A 95 -0.83 9.30 -2.19
N GLU A 96 -1.86 10.08 -1.87
CA GLU A 96 -3.11 10.14 -2.64
C GLU A 96 -2.92 10.63 -4.08
N LEU A 97 -1.86 11.42 -4.32
CA LEU A 97 -1.47 11.89 -5.65
C LEU A 97 -0.92 10.78 -6.56
N ASN A 98 -0.57 9.61 -6.01
CA ASN A 98 0.05 8.51 -6.75
C ASN A 98 1.29 8.93 -7.58
N ASP A 99 2.06 9.89 -7.07
CA ASP A 99 3.27 10.43 -7.69
C ASP A 99 4.46 10.27 -6.73
N PRO A 100 5.38 9.32 -6.99
CA PRO A 100 6.53 9.06 -6.12
C PRO A 100 7.45 10.27 -5.93
N ALA A 101 7.58 11.13 -6.94
CA ALA A 101 8.45 12.31 -6.85
C ALA A 101 7.84 13.35 -5.90
N LYS A 102 6.52 13.54 -5.97
CA LYS A 102 5.80 14.40 -5.02
C LYS A 102 5.84 13.84 -3.60
N ALA A 103 5.63 12.53 -3.43
CA ALA A 103 5.74 11.89 -2.12
C ALA A 103 7.16 12.07 -1.51
N LEU A 104 8.21 11.84 -2.28
CA LEU A 104 9.59 12.07 -1.84
C LEU A 104 9.84 13.53 -1.47
N GLY A 105 9.41 14.46 -2.33
CA GLY A 105 9.53 15.89 -2.09
C GLY A 105 8.81 16.35 -0.81
N TYR A 106 7.60 15.83 -0.56
CA TYR A 106 6.81 16.16 0.62
C TYR A 106 7.41 15.60 1.91
N TYR A 107 7.59 14.27 1.98
CA TYR A 107 7.97 13.59 3.22
C TYR A 107 9.46 13.71 3.55
N SER A 108 10.35 13.80 2.55
CA SER A 108 11.80 13.85 2.77
C SER A 108 12.40 15.21 2.43
N GLY A 109 11.80 15.93 1.48
CA GLY A 109 12.24 17.27 1.07
C GLY A 109 11.52 18.41 1.78
N LEU A 110 10.49 18.14 2.59
CA LEU A 110 9.66 19.12 3.29
C LEU A 110 9.03 20.17 2.34
N LEU A 111 8.82 19.81 1.08
CA LEU A 111 8.13 20.64 0.11
C LEU A 111 6.63 20.65 0.42
N ALA A 112 5.97 21.79 0.22
CA ALA A 112 4.52 21.87 0.36
C ALA A 112 3.78 21.24 -0.83
N ILE A 113 2.59 20.68 -0.59
CA ILE A 113 1.68 20.17 -1.61
C ILE A 113 0.29 20.73 -1.35
N ASP A 114 -0.29 21.42 -2.33
CA ASP A 114 -1.68 21.91 -2.27
C ASP A 114 -2.04 22.66 -0.96
N GLY A 115 -1.07 23.41 -0.40
CA GLY A 115 -1.23 24.15 0.85
C GLY A 115 -0.95 23.36 2.13
N HIS A 116 -0.64 22.06 2.02
CA HIS A 116 -0.16 21.22 3.09
C HIS A 116 1.37 21.31 3.23
N SER A 117 1.86 21.21 4.45
CA SER A 117 3.29 21.09 4.75
C SER A 117 3.52 19.96 5.76
N PHE A 118 4.49 19.10 5.48
CA PHE A 118 4.87 18.03 6.40
C PHE A 118 5.68 18.62 7.58
N ALA A 119 5.12 18.56 8.79
CA ALA A 119 5.70 19.08 10.03
C ALA A 119 5.58 18.06 11.16
#